data_AF-A0A7R9UV47-F1
#
_entry.id   AF-A0A7R9UV47-F1
#
_cell.length_a   1.000
_cell.length_b   1.000
_cell.length_c   1.000
_cell.angle_alpha   90.00
_cell.angle_beta   90.00
_cell.angle_gamma   90.00
#
_symmetry.space_group_name_H-M   'P 1'
#
loop_
_entity.id
_entity.type
_entity.pdbx_description
1 polymer ?
#
loop_
_entity_poly.entity_id
_entity_poly.type
_entity_poly.pdbx_seq_one_letter_code
_entity_poly.pdbx_strand_id
1 'polypeptide(L)'
;QNNVPRGGAGLSRLYDFCTFEARSALTARQGARTRERFEQYAHSPAFAELVNSAHHHVAPATIIPGTQTRGALATVIVSVEGFAADGSRGGLPGEAADVAPKRFRWLLQQERRPPHEGCWFVNEVVALEQWFLFNGDSGSTTTD
;
A
#
# COMPACT_ATOMS: atom_id res chain seq x y z
N GLN A 1 -4.04 -22.16 8.25
CA GLN A 1 -3.89 -22.73 6.90
C GLN A 1 -3.52 -21.61 5.94
N ASN A 2 -2.23 -21.35 5.71
CA ASN A 2 -1.76 -20.14 5.00
C ASN A 2 -1.36 -20.38 3.54
N ASN A 3 -1.37 -21.62 3.06
CA ASN A 3 -0.72 -22.02 1.81
C ASN A 3 -1.68 -22.31 0.64
N VAL A 4 -2.99 -22.08 0.80
CA VAL A 4 -3.95 -22.27 -0.30
C VAL A 4 -4.22 -20.91 -0.95
N PRO A 5 -3.79 -20.68 -2.21
CA PRO A 5 -4.12 -19.45 -2.92
C PRO A 5 -5.63 -19.39 -3.16
N ARG A 6 -6.29 -18.37 -2.62
CA ARG A 6 -7.69 -18.03 -2.89
C ARG A 6 -7.73 -16.59 -3.37
N GLY A 7 -8.70 -16.25 -4.23
CA GLY A 7 -8.97 -14.86 -4.59
C GLY A 7 -9.14 -14.03 -3.31
N GLY A 8 -8.44 -12.90 -3.21
CA GLY A 8 -8.48 -12.03 -2.03
C GLY A 8 -7.61 -12.46 -0.84
N ALA A 9 -7.02 -13.67 -0.83
CA ALA A 9 -6.24 -14.16 0.32
C ALA A 9 -5.04 -13.26 0.71
N GLY A 10 -4.45 -12.55 -0.26
CA GLY A 10 -3.41 -11.55 0.00
C GLY A 10 -3.94 -10.34 0.77
N LEU A 11 -5.11 -9.83 0.38
CA LEU A 11 -5.78 -8.71 1.06
C LEU A 11 -6.26 -9.10 2.46
N SER A 12 -6.82 -10.31 2.61
CA SER A 12 -7.23 -10.83 3.92
C SER A 12 -6.04 -10.89 4.88
N ARG A 13 -4.87 -11.33 4.40
CA ARG A 13 -3.64 -11.34 5.22
C ARG A 13 -3.17 -9.93 5.53
N LEU A 14 -3.16 -9.04 4.53
CA LEU A 14 -2.74 -7.65 4.73
C LEU A 14 -3.58 -6.96 5.80
N TYR A 15 -4.90 -7.22 5.85
CA TYR A 15 -5.78 -6.70 6.89
C TYR A 15 -5.33 -7.05 8.31
N ASP A 16 -4.82 -8.26 8.53
CA ASP A 16 -4.38 -8.74 9.85
C ASP A 16 -3.05 -8.14 10.31
N PHE A 17 -2.22 -7.68 9.37
CA PHE A 17 -0.93 -7.05 9.65
C PHE A 17 -0.95 -5.53 9.54
N CYS A 18 -2.07 -4.93 9.15
CA CYS A 18 -2.25 -3.48 9.08
C CYS A 18 -2.92 -2.93 10.35
N THR A 19 -2.40 -1.81 10.85
CA THR A 19 -3.10 -1.04 11.88
C THR A 19 -4.42 -0.46 11.34
N PHE A 20 -5.29 0.01 12.23
CA PHE A 20 -6.51 0.72 11.81
C PHE A 20 -6.20 1.91 10.88
N GLU A 21 -5.13 2.65 11.16
CA GLU A 21 -4.72 3.80 10.35
C GLU A 21 -4.23 3.38 8.97
N ALA A 22 -3.40 2.33 8.88
CA ALA A 22 -2.98 1.79 7.59
C ALA A 22 -4.18 1.32 6.75
N ARG A 23 -5.13 0.62 7.36
CA ARG A 23 -6.35 0.19 6.67
C ARG A 23 -7.21 1.36 6.20
N SER A 24 -7.28 2.41 7.00
CA SER A 24 -7.99 3.65 6.66
C SER A 24 -7.35 4.34 5.46
N ALA A 25 -6.02 4.41 5.40
CA ALA A 25 -5.30 4.98 4.28
C ALA A 25 -5.52 4.18 2.98
N LEU A 26 -5.38 2.86 3.03
CA LEU A 26 -5.51 1.97 1.87
C LEU A 26 -6.91 1.97 1.24
N THR A 27 -7.94 2.22 2.04
CA THR A 27 -9.36 2.08 1.65
C THR A 27 -10.11 3.41 1.60
N ALA A 28 -9.40 4.55 1.64
CA ALA A 28 -10.02 5.88 1.76
C ALA A 28 -11.08 5.96 2.88
N ARG A 29 -10.79 5.31 4.02
CA ARG A 29 -11.64 5.17 5.21
C ARG A 29 -12.92 4.34 5.04
N GLN A 30 -13.20 3.81 3.84
CA GLN A 30 -14.43 3.03 3.57
C GLN A 30 -14.32 1.58 4.06
N GLY A 31 -13.10 1.04 4.16
CA GLY A 31 -12.83 -0.38 4.45
C GLY A 31 -12.14 -0.70 5.77
N ALA A 32 -11.88 0.29 6.64
CA ALA A 32 -10.95 0.08 7.76
C ALA A 32 -11.43 -0.87 8.87
N ARG A 33 -12.75 -1.01 9.04
CA ARG A 33 -13.35 -1.64 10.22
C ARG A 33 -13.51 -3.14 10.13
N THR A 34 -13.83 -3.67 8.96
CA THR A 34 -14.06 -5.12 8.77
C THR A 34 -13.25 -5.63 7.59
N ARG A 35 -12.91 -6.92 7.63
CA ARG A 35 -12.10 -7.57 6.60
C ARG A 35 -12.82 -7.54 5.25
N GLU A 36 -14.13 -7.79 5.25
CA GLU A 36 -14.96 -7.82 4.04
C GLU A 36 -14.96 -6.45 3.35
N ARG A 37 -15.11 -5.37 4.14
CA ARG A 37 -15.06 -4.02 3.58
C ARG A 37 -13.64 -3.65 3.16
N PHE A 38 -12.62 -4.10 3.89
CA PHE A 38 -11.24 -3.86 3.48
C PHE A 38 -10.96 -4.47 2.11
N GLU A 39 -11.34 -5.72 1.89
CA GLU A 39 -11.19 -6.40 0.60
C GLU A 39 -11.97 -5.69 -0.51
N GLN A 40 -13.19 -5.21 -0.23
CA GLN A 40 -13.99 -4.46 -1.18
C GLN A 40 -13.35 -3.12 -1.61
N TYR A 41 -12.74 -2.39 -0.67
CA TYR A 41 -12.28 -1.01 -0.89
C TYR A 41 -10.77 -0.87 -1.08
N ALA A 42 -9.96 -1.91 -0.83
CA ALA A 42 -8.51 -1.89 -1.01
C ALA A 42 -8.07 -1.84 -2.48
N HIS A 43 -9.01 -1.98 -3.43
CA HIS A 43 -8.78 -1.86 -4.87
C HIS A 43 -8.73 -0.40 -5.37
N SER A 44 -8.45 0.57 -4.50
CA SER A 44 -8.34 1.96 -4.93
C SER A 44 -7.23 2.11 -6.00
N PRO A 45 -7.39 3.00 -7.00
CA PRO A 45 -6.43 3.13 -8.10
C PRO A 45 -4.98 3.41 -7.64
N ALA A 46 -4.82 4.03 -6.47
CA ALA A 46 -3.53 4.28 -5.83
C ALA A 46 -2.78 3.00 -5.46
N PHE A 47 -3.50 1.96 -5.02
CA PHE A 47 -2.93 0.71 -4.52
C PHE A 47 -3.28 -0.52 -5.38
N ALA A 48 -3.98 -0.32 -6.51
CA ALA A 48 -4.41 -1.41 -7.38
C ALA A 48 -3.26 -2.32 -7.85
N GLU A 49 -2.09 -1.74 -8.16
CA GLU A 49 -0.89 -2.50 -8.56
C GLU A 49 -0.20 -3.19 -7.40
N LEU A 50 -0.39 -2.71 -6.16
CA LEU A 50 0.08 -3.42 -4.98
C LEU A 50 -0.70 -4.73 -4.79
N VAL A 51 -2.01 -4.70 -5.10
CA VAL A 51 -2.91 -5.85 -4.99
C VAL A 51 -2.76 -6.82 -6.17
N ASN A 52 -2.51 -6.30 -7.37
CA ASN A 52 -2.40 -7.05 -8.63
C ASN A 52 -1.01 -6.90 -9.25
N SER A 53 0.05 -7.22 -8.50
CA SER A 53 1.42 -7.21 -9.01
C SER A 53 1.81 -8.53 -9.65
N ALA A 54 2.57 -8.46 -10.74
CA ALA A 54 3.26 -9.60 -11.33
C ALA A 54 4.56 -9.88 -10.58
N HIS A 55 5.31 -8.81 -10.29
CA HIS A 55 6.56 -8.86 -9.56
C HIS A 55 6.62 -7.77 -8.51
N HIS A 56 7.34 -8.05 -7.42
CA HIS A 56 7.64 -7.05 -6.40
C HIS A 56 9.08 -7.19 -5.93
N HIS A 57 9.71 -6.06 -5.65
CA HIS A 57 11.04 -5.97 -5.08
C HIS A 57 10.98 -5.15 -3.78
N VAL A 58 11.52 -5.72 -2.71
CA VAL A 58 11.55 -5.10 -1.39
C VAL A 58 12.97 -4.65 -1.09
N ALA A 59 13.18 -3.34 -1.00
CA ALA A 59 14.47 -2.78 -0.63
C ALA A 59 14.82 -3.10 0.83
N PRO A 60 16.12 -3.09 1.21
CA PRO A 60 16.51 -3.23 2.62
C PRO A 60 15.79 -2.23 3.52
N ALA A 61 15.37 -2.69 4.69
CA ALA A 61 14.68 -1.87 5.67
C ALA A 61 15.66 -0.91 6.37
N THR A 62 15.28 0.35 6.50
CA THR A 62 15.92 1.27 7.45
C THR A 62 15.23 1.12 8.79
N ILE A 63 15.97 0.65 9.81
CA ILE A 63 15.43 0.40 11.15
C ILE A 63 15.83 1.51 12.11
N ILE A 64 14.85 2.07 12.80
CA ILE A 64 15.05 2.99 13.92
C ILE A 64 14.74 2.20 15.20
N PRO A 65 15.68 2.11 16.16
CA PRO A 65 15.45 1.42 17.41
C PRO A 65 14.20 1.92 18.16
N GLY A 66 13.62 1.01 18.95
CA GLY A 66 12.53 1.37 19.85
C GLY A 66 12.97 2.35 20.94
N THR A 67 11.98 3.00 21.53
CA THR A 67 12.15 3.89 22.70
C THR A 67 11.33 3.36 23.87
N GLN A 68 11.42 4.03 25.02
CA GLN A 68 10.60 3.68 26.19
C GLN A 68 9.09 3.78 25.92
N THR A 69 8.66 4.60 24.96
CA THR A 69 7.24 4.87 24.69
C THR A 69 6.73 4.29 23.36
N ARG A 70 7.61 3.79 22.49
CA ARG A 70 7.25 3.24 21.16
C ARG A 70 8.16 2.08 20.76
N GLY A 71 7.64 1.10 20.01
CA GLY A 71 8.45 0.03 19.43
C GLY A 71 9.42 0.53 18.36
N ALA A 72 10.26 -0.38 17.86
CA ALA A 72 11.13 -0.11 16.73
C ALA A 72 10.29 0.29 15.50
N LEU A 73 10.83 1.16 14.66
CA LEU A 73 10.23 1.52 13.38
C LEU A 73 11.09 0.97 12.26
N ALA A 74 10.44 0.55 11.18
CA ALA A 74 11.12 0.16 9.96
C ALA A 74 10.47 0.89 8.78
N THR A 75 11.31 1.45 7.91
CA THR A 75 10.86 2.02 6.65
C THR A 75 11.37 1.13 5.53
N VAL A 76 10.47 0.71 4.65
CA VAL A 76 10.77 -0.17 3.52
C VAL A 76 10.20 0.45 2.25
N ILE A 77 10.97 0.41 1.17
CA ILE A 77 10.50 0.79 -0.17
C ILE A 77 10.20 -0.48 -0.94
N VAL A 78 8.95 -0.60 -1.39
CA VAL A 78 8.47 -1.72 -2.19
C VAL A 78 8.21 -1.22 -3.59
N SER A 79 8.93 -1.77 -4.57
CA SER A 79 8.67 -1.55 -5.99
C SER A 79 7.77 -2.67 -6.48
N VAL A 80 6.69 -2.36 -7.18
CA VAL A 80 5.78 -3.33 -7.78
C VAL A 80 5.65 -3.08 -9.27
N GLU A 81 5.66 -4.18 -10.01
CA GLU A 81 5.41 -4.21 -11.43
C GLU A 81 4.02 -4.81 -11.62
N GLY A 82 3.11 -4.03 -12.21
CA GLY A 82 1.79 -4.51 -12.59
C GLY A 82 1.86 -5.49 -13.75
N PHE A 83 0.78 -6.25 -13.97
CA PHE A 83 0.62 -6.94 -15.24
C PHE A 83 0.47 -5.91 -16.35
N ALA A 84 1.22 -6.06 -17.46
CA ALA A 84 0.98 -5.28 -18.66
C ALA A 84 -0.51 -5.38 -19.02
N ALA A 85 -1.20 -4.24 -19.06
CA ALA A 85 -2.59 -4.23 -19.48
C ALA A 85 -2.63 -4.74 -20.92
N ASP A 86 -3.23 -5.91 -21.12
CA ASP A 86 -3.38 -6.51 -22.44
C ASP A 86 -4.26 -5.59 -23.30
N GLY A 87 -3.61 -4.74 -24.09
CA GLY A 87 -4.07 -4.03 -25.30
C GLY A 87 -5.40 -3.27 -25.31
N SER A 88 -6.19 -3.25 -24.23
CA SER A 88 -7.61 -2.90 -24.29
C SER A 88 -7.89 -1.40 -24.16
N ARG A 89 -6.84 -0.57 -24.12
CA ARG A 89 -6.94 0.88 -24.30
C ARG A 89 -6.20 1.32 -25.57
N GLY A 90 -6.72 0.91 -26.73
CA GLY A 90 -6.49 1.59 -28.02
C GLY A 90 -5.03 1.74 -28.49
N GLY A 91 -4.08 1.00 -27.91
CA GLY A 91 -2.70 0.98 -28.34
C GLY A 91 -2.53 0.05 -29.54
N LEU A 92 -1.77 0.50 -30.54
CA LEU A 92 -1.43 -0.33 -31.70
C LEU A 92 -0.77 -1.64 -31.22
N PRO A 93 -1.13 -2.80 -31.80
CA PRO A 93 -0.51 -4.07 -31.44
C PRO A 93 0.98 -4.03 -31.80
N GLY A 94 1.86 -4.06 -30.80
CA GLY A 94 3.31 -4.14 -31.02
C GLY A 94 4.19 -3.44 -29.98
N GLU A 95 3.67 -2.48 -29.22
CA GLU A 95 4.39 -1.89 -28.10
C GLU A 95 3.93 -2.52 -26.79
N ALA A 96 4.74 -3.40 -26.22
CA ALA A 96 4.69 -3.65 -24.79
C ALA A 96 4.99 -2.30 -24.12
N ALA A 97 3.95 -1.58 -23.71
CA ALA A 97 4.14 -0.37 -22.91
C ALA A 97 4.93 -0.80 -21.67
N ASP A 98 6.16 -0.31 -21.56
CA ASP A 98 7.02 -0.56 -20.41
C ASP A 98 6.36 0.12 -19.21
N VAL A 99 5.59 -0.65 -18.44
CA VAL A 99 4.87 -0.12 -17.28
C VAL A 99 5.91 0.11 -16.20
N ALA A 100 6.36 1.36 -16.08
CA ALA A 100 7.33 1.74 -15.06
C ALA A 100 6.86 1.28 -13.67
N PRO A 101 7.74 0.66 -12.87
CA PRO A 101 7.35 0.10 -11.58
C PRO A 101 6.87 1.21 -10.64
N LYS A 102 5.75 0.98 -9.96
CA LYS A 102 5.27 1.86 -8.90
C LYS A 102 5.97 1.56 -7.60
N ARG A 103 6.23 2.59 -6.79
CA ARG A 103 6.94 2.45 -5.52
C ARG A 103 6.06 2.90 -4.38
N PHE A 104 6.11 2.10 -3.32
CA PHE A 104 5.35 2.31 -2.11
C PHE A 104 6.33 2.41 -0.94
N ARG A 105 6.18 3.44 -0.12
CA ARG A 105 6.84 3.50 1.18
C ARG A 105 5.94 2.85 2.21
N TRP A 106 6.48 1.85 2.88
CA TRP A 106 5.85 1.15 3.98
C TRP A 106 6.53 1.57 5.27
N LEU A 107 5.73 2.09 6.20
CA LEU A 107 6.16 2.32 7.57
C LEU A 107 5.64 1.17 8.42
N LEU A 108 6.53 0.47 9.10
CA LEU A 108 6.19 -0.57 10.05
C LEU A 108 6.56 -0.15 11.46
N GLN A 109 5.78 -0.62 12.44
CA GLN A 109 6.08 -0.48 13.86
C GLN A 109 6.05 -1.85 14.52
N GLN A 110 7.07 -2.13 15.34
CA GLN A 110 7.12 -3.32 16.15
C GLN A 110 6.20 -3.17 17.37
N GLU A 111 5.31 -4.12 17.61
CA GLU A 111 4.44 -4.14 18.77
C GLU A 111 5.24 -4.51 20.03
N ARG A 112 4.92 -3.86 21.15
CA ARG A 112 5.60 -4.01 22.43
C ARG A 112 4.78 -4.75 23.46
N ARG A 113 3.48 -4.92 23.21
CA ARG A 113 2.54 -5.47 24.18
C ARG A 113 2.08 -6.86 23.74
N PRO A 114 1.94 -7.80 24.68
CA PRO A 114 1.24 -9.05 24.42
C PRO A 114 -0.17 -8.78 23.84
N PRO A 115 -0.67 -9.64 22.95
CA PRO A 115 -0.11 -10.93 22.54
C PRO A 115 0.87 -10.88 21.35
N HIS A 116 1.10 -9.71 20.74
CA HIS A 116 1.87 -9.57 19.50
C HIS A 116 3.25 -8.93 19.72
N GLU A 117 3.77 -9.01 20.94
CA GLU A 117 5.07 -8.45 21.28
C GLU A 117 6.17 -8.98 20.33
N GLY A 118 6.94 -8.04 19.76
CA GLY A 118 8.00 -8.34 18.80
C GLY A 118 7.54 -8.45 17.33
N CYS A 119 6.23 -8.52 17.04
CA CYS A 119 5.71 -8.55 15.68
C CYS A 119 5.74 -7.17 15.01
N TRP A 120 5.97 -7.13 13.70
CA TRP A 120 5.90 -5.91 12.90
C TRP A 120 4.51 -5.73 12.29
N PHE A 121 3.93 -4.56 12.48
CA PHE A 121 2.67 -4.16 11.87
C PHE A 121 2.89 -3.01 10.89
N VAL A 122 2.17 -3.04 9.79
CA VAL A 122 2.12 -1.96 8.82
C VAL A 122 1.32 -0.82 9.43
N ASN A 123 1.99 0.31 9.65
CA ASN A 123 1.39 1.50 10.22
C ASN A 123 0.96 2.51 9.15
N GLU A 124 1.69 2.57 8.03
CA GLU A 124 1.42 3.49 6.93
C GLU A 124 1.89 2.89 5.60
N VAL A 125 1.13 3.14 4.53
CA VAL A 125 1.51 2.84 3.15
C VAL A 125 1.26 4.07 2.29
N VAL A 126 2.30 4.54 1.58
CA VAL A 126 2.24 5.74 0.74
C VAL A 126 2.76 5.42 -0.65
N ALA A 127 1.96 5.72 -1.68
CA ALA A 127 2.43 5.69 -3.06
C ALA A 127 3.37 6.88 -3.31
N LEU A 128 4.58 6.62 -3.81
CA LEU A 128 5.59 7.65 -4.02
C LEU A 128 5.36 8.46 -5.30
N GLU A 129 4.71 7.86 -6.30
CA GLU A 129 4.44 8.50 -7.59
C GLU A 129 3.19 9.40 -7.57
N GLN A 130 2.32 9.30 -6.55
CA GLN A 130 1.05 10.06 -6.48
C GLN A 130 1.11 11.38 -5.69
N TRP A 131 2.29 11.99 -5.56
CA TRP A 131 2.44 13.27 -4.84
C TRP A 131 1.64 14.45 -5.45
N PHE A 132 1.08 14.31 -6.65
CA PHE A 132 0.33 15.36 -7.34
C PHE A 132 -1.16 15.49 -6.97
N LEU A 133 -1.77 14.57 -6.24
CA LEU A 133 -3.23 14.60 -5.97
C LEU A 133 -3.65 15.52 -4.82
N PHE A 134 -2.71 16.15 -4.10
CA PHE A 134 -2.99 17.12 -3.03
C PHE A 134 -2.65 18.58 -3.38
N ASN A 135 -2.18 18.88 -4.60
CA ASN A 135 -1.95 20.27 -5.06
C ASN A 135 -3.17 20.85 -5.79
N GLY A 136 -4.33 20.79 -5.13
CA GLY A 136 -5.61 21.22 -5.69
C GLY A 136 -6.36 22.20 -4.80
N ASP A 137 -5.65 23.13 -4.16
CA ASP A 137 -6.29 24.36 -3.64
C ASP A 137 -5.27 25.51 -3.62
N SER A 138 -4.73 25.85 -4.80
CA SER A 138 -4.17 27.18 -4.99
C SER A 138 -5.33 28.14 -5.18
N GLY A 139 -5.76 28.77 -4.08
CA GLY A 139 -6.78 29.80 -4.09
C GLY A 139 -6.52 30.82 -5.20
N SER A 140 -7.38 30.79 -6.23
CA SER A 140 -7.47 31.86 -7.21
C SER A 140 -8.06 33.08 -6.52
N THR A 141 -7.20 33.95 -5.98
CA THR A 141 -7.59 35.36 -5.79
C THR A 141 -7.60 36.00 -7.17
N THR A 142 -8.77 36.01 -7.79
CA THR A 142 -9.08 36.96 -8.86
C THR A 142 -9.06 38.34 -8.20
N THR A 143 -8.02 39.12 -8.47
CA THR A 143 -8.02 40.56 -8.20
C THR A 143 -8.78 41.22 -9.34
N ASP A 144 -9.97 41.74 -9.04
CA ASP A 144 -10.57 42.87 -9.77
C ASP A 144 -9.82 44.17 -9.44
#